data_AF-A0A8J3ZKX2-F1
#
_entry.id   AF-A0A8J3ZKX2-F1
#
_cell.length_a   1.000
_cell.length_b   1.000
_cell.length_c   1.000
_cell.angle_alpha   90.00
_cell.angle_beta   90.00
_cell.angle_gamma   90.00
#
_symmetry.space_group_name_H-M   'P 1'
#
loop_
_entity.id
_entity.type
_entity.pdbx_description
1 polymer ?
#
loop_
_entity_poly.entity_id
_entity_poly.type
_entity_poly.pdbx_seq_one_letter_code
_entity_poly.pdbx_strand_id
1 'polypeptide(L)' 'MGKHTKSDNAPSQFMTCPMCSGSRRRDGKTCTWCHGNGKVRSR' A
#
# COMPACT_ATOMS: atom_id res chain seq x y z
N MET A 1 -9.74 1.30 21.24
CA MET A 1 -9.24 0.22 20.37
C MET A 1 -9.29 0.72 18.93
N GLY A 2 -8.12 0.82 18.30
CA GLY A 2 -7.87 1.72 17.18
C GLY A 2 -8.57 1.35 15.86
N LYS A 3 -9.08 2.39 15.20
CA LYS A 3 -9.30 2.40 13.75
C LYS A 3 -8.69 3.70 13.25
N HIS A 4 -7.37 3.72 13.14
CA HIS A 4 -6.70 4.75 12.35
C HIS A 4 -7.16 4.55 10.92
N THR A 5 -8.19 5.29 10.56
CA THR A 5 -8.71 5.47 9.21
C THR A 5 -7.55 5.93 8.36
N LYS A 6 -6.89 5.01 7.62
CA LYS A 6 -6.07 5.37 6.46
C LYS A 6 -7.02 5.80 5.33
N SER A 7 -7.80 6.84 5.60
CA SER A 7 -8.55 7.57 4.61
C SER A 7 -7.71 8.79 4.27
N ASP A 8 -6.56 8.51 3.65
CA ASP A 8 -5.86 9.55 2.90
C ASP A 8 -6.70 9.76 1.63
N ASN A 9 -7.71 10.61 1.79
CA ASN A 9 -8.45 11.22 0.70
C ASN A 9 -7.47 12.13 -0.05
N ALA A 10 -6.61 11.52 -0.85
CA ALA A 10 -5.77 12.20 -1.79
C ALA A 10 -5.97 11.53 -3.15
N PRO A 11 -6.46 12.25 -4.18
CA PRO A 11 -6.29 11.82 -5.57
C PRO A 11 -4.82 12.01 -5.97
N SER A 12 -3.91 11.48 -5.14
CA SER A 12 -2.54 11.25 -5.51
C SER A 12 -2.59 10.08 -6.48
N GLN A 13 -1.87 10.13 -7.58
CA GLN A 13 -1.86 9.08 -8.60
C GLN A 13 -1.33 7.73 -8.09
N PHE A 14 -1.31 7.50 -6.77
CA PHE A 14 -0.80 6.33 -6.10
C PHE A 14 -1.86 5.76 -5.14
N MET A 15 -2.23 4.50 -5.40
CA MET A 15 -3.13 3.73 -4.55
C MET A 15 -2.33 2.84 -3.60
N THR A 16 -2.91 2.54 -2.44
CA THR A 16 -2.34 1.53 -1.53
C THR A 16 -2.18 0.22 -2.27
N CYS A 17 -1.05 -0.44 -2.09
CA CYS A 17 -0.76 -1.66 -2.82
C CYS A 17 -1.74 -2.79 -2.44
N PRO A 18 -2.70 -3.25 -3.27
CA PRO A 18 -3.57 -4.39 -2.94
C PRO A 18 -2.81 -5.70 -2.70
N MET A 19 -1.60 -5.85 -3.22
CA MET A 19 -0.80 -7.06 -3.00
C MET A 19 -0.16 -7.14 -1.61
N CYS A 20 0.02 -6.04 -0.89
CA CYS A 20 0.50 -6.12 0.50
C CYS A 20 -0.34 -5.30 1.47
N SER A 21 -1.42 -4.69 0.99
CA SER A 21 -2.27 -3.76 1.74
C SER A 21 -1.48 -2.65 2.46
N GLY A 22 -0.38 -2.20 1.83
CA GLY A 22 0.52 -1.20 2.42
C GLY A 22 1.57 -1.75 3.40
N SER A 23 1.61 -3.07 3.62
CA SER A 23 2.56 -3.73 4.54
C SER A 23 3.99 -3.77 4.00
N ARG A 24 4.20 -3.45 2.72
CA ARG A 24 5.50 -3.46 1.99
C ARG A 24 6.16 -4.84 1.85
N ARG A 25 5.63 -5.84 2.54
CA ARG A 25 6.07 -7.23 2.53
C ARG A 25 4.87 -8.16 2.31
N ARG A 26 5.11 -9.29 1.66
CA ARG A 26 4.16 -10.39 1.50
C ARG A 26 4.92 -11.70 1.71
N ASP A 27 4.38 -12.55 2.57
CA ASP A 27 4.98 -13.86 2.94
C ASP A 27 6.42 -13.73 3.46
N GLY A 28 6.66 -12.72 4.30
CA GLY A 28 7.97 -12.42 4.87
C GLY A 28 8.99 -11.81 3.88
N LYS A 29 8.67 -11.77 2.58
CA LYS A 29 9.53 -11.23 1.52
C LYS A 29 9.09 -9.82 1.14
N THR A 30 10.00 -9.04 0.55
CA THR A 30 9.66 -7.71 0.00
C THR A 30 8.57 -7.88 -1.05
N CYS A 31 7.52 -7.06 -0.96
CA CYS A 31 6.42 -7.14 -1.91
C CYS A 31 6.95 -6.77 -3.30
N THR A 32 6.96 -7.73 -4.23
CA THR A 32 7.47 -7.55 -5.59
C THR A 32 6.59 -6.64 -6.42
N TRP A 33 5.30 -6.55 -6.11
CA TRP A 33 4.34 -5.78 -6.90
C TRP A 33 4.43 -4.26 -6.65
N CYS A 34 4.77 -3.85 -5.42
CA CYS A 34 5.09 -2.45 -5.11
C CYS A 34 6.57 -2.20 -4.87
N HIS A 35 7.42 -3.22 -5.04
CA HIS A 35 8.86 -3.19 -4.75
C HIS A 35 9.21 -2.61 -3.37
N GLY A 36 8.41 -2.93 -2.34
CA GLY A 36 8.60 -2.42 -0.98
C GLY A 36 8.07 -1.00 -0.70
N ASN A 37 7.47 -0.32 -1.68
CA ASN A 37 6.93 1.04 -1.49
C ASN A 37 5.62 1.06 -0.69
N GLY A 38 4.83 -0.02 -0.75
CA GLY A 38 3.51 -0.09 -0.09
C GLY A 38 2.40 0.68 -0.81
N LYS A 39 2.74 1.45 -1.86
CA LYS A 39 1.82 2.12 -2.76
C LYS A 39 2.24 1.85 -4.21
N VAL A 40 1.31 1.90 -5.14
CA VAL A 40 1.54 1.74 -6.59
C VAL A 40 0.82 2.85 -7.33
N ARG A 41 1.32 3.24 -8.51
CA ARG A 41 0.68 4.31 -9.29
C ARG A 41 -0.65 3.80 -9.86
N SER A 42 -1.79 4.39 -9.50
CA SER A 42 -3.03 4.21 -10.27
C SER A 42 -2.93 5.11 -11.49
N ARG A 43 -2.70 4.51 -12.65
CA ARG A 43 -2.80 5.22 -13.92
C ARG A 43 -4.22 5.69 -14.17
#